data_AF-A0A935PKM9-F1
#
_entry.id   AF-A0A935PKM9-F1
#
_cell.length_a   1.000
_cell.length_b   1.000
_cell.length_c   1.000
_cell.angle_alpha   90.00
_cell.angle_beta   90.00
_cell.angle_gamma   90.00
#
_symmetry.space_group_name_H-M   'P 1'
#
loop_
_entity.id
_entity.type
_entity.pdbx_description
1 polymer ?
#
loop_
_entity_poly.entity_id
_entity_poly.type
_entity_poly.pdbx_seq_one_letter_code
_entity_poly.pdbx_strand_id
1 'polypeptide(L)'
;MSARWIVSDLDGTLLDETERCPLPAEFLVEVRATHRVVLASSRTVEEIRDVAAALGWPAAPCIAEDGQVIVDGAGRVTRLGMTTAELLERLDRAALGTAARAMMQPTPKRLASILIPAAAASQFELGVPEAGIRVTMGGRWATITDARWNKGRAAIALLREMHDPPWAAIGNGANDRSLLLAANQRFAIREADGTHHPLLATIPGVVLLTRLGPLGWPEMVSLLPTTPMLPAEPEGRHAPSSLDHHRPHDSRA
;
A
#
# COMPACT_ATOMS: atom_id res chain seq x y z
N MET A 1 -18.15 16.92 -5.55
CA MET A 1 -17.41 16.88 -4.27
C MET A 1 -16.11 16.14 -4.52
N SER A 2 -14.96 16.78 -4.33
CA SER A 2 -13.66 16.17 -4.61
C SER A 2 -13.18 15.39 -3.39
N ALA A 3 -13.30 14.07 -3.41
CA ALA A 3 -12.65 13.25 -2.39
C ALA A 3 -11.17 13.10 -2.75
N ARG A 4 -10.28 13.73 -1.99
CA ARG A 4 -8.84 13.50 -2.05
C ARG A 4 -8.52 12.27 -1.21
N TRP A 5 -8.22 11.15 -1.87
CA TRP A 5 -7.88 9.90 -1.20
C TRP A 5 -6.40 9.90 -0.83
N ILE A 6 -6.10 9.50 0.40
CA ILE A 6 -4.74 9.29 0.90
C ILE A 6 -4.65 7.85 1.38
N VAL A 7 -3.70 7.09 0.85
CA VAL A 7 -3.34 5.77 1.38
C VAL A 7 -2.00 5.91 2.08
N SER A 8 -1.98 5.67 3.38
CA SER A 8 -0.82 5.92 4.21
C SER A 8 -0.32 4.67 4.87
N ASP A 9 1.00 4.52 4.88
CA ASP A 9 1.63 3.65 5.86
C ASP A 9 1.41 4.15 7.31
N LEU A 10 1.59 3.26 8.29
CA LEU A 10 1.51 3.60 9.72
C LEU A 10 2.88 3.80 10.36
N ASP A 11 3.70 2.75 10.41
CA ASP A 11 4.88 2.65 11.27
C ASP A 11 6.09 3.40 10.71
N GLY A 12 6.46 4.52 11.34
CA GLY A 12 7.46 5.44 10.80
C GLY A 12 6.89 6.46 9.81
N THR A 13 5.59 6.41 9.55
CA THR A 13 4.88 7.32 8.63
C THR A 13 3.82 8.16 9.34
N LEU A 14 2.81 7.55 9.97
CA LEU A 14 1.84 8.23 10.84
C LEU A 14 2.22 8.13 12.32
N LEU A 15 2.87 7.02 12.67
CA LEU A 15 3.33 6.71 14.02
C LEU A 15 4.84 6.86 14.10
N ASP A 16 5.33 7.39 15.22
CA ASP A 16 6.74 7.46 15.56
C ASP A 16 7.26 6.09 16.05
N GLU A 17 8.54 6.03 16.41
CA GLU A 17 9.20 4.83 16.94
C GLU A 17 8.63 4.35 18.28
N THR A 18 7.83 5.19 18.96
CA THR A 18 7.10 4.86 20.19
C THR A 18 5.66 4.42 19.92
N GLU A 19 5.32 4.18 18.65
CA GLU A 19 3.99 3.80 18.17
C GLU A 19 2.90 4.84 18.45
N ARG A 20 3.29 6.13 18.54
CA ARG A 20 2.36 7.24 18.80
C ARG A 20 2.33 8.20 17.62
N CYS A 21 1.18 8.84 17.42
CA CYS A 21 1.04 9.92 16.46
C CYS A 21 1.41 11.25 17.13
N PRO A 22 2.49 11.93 16.71
CA PRO A 22 2.87 13.23 17.28
C PRO A 22 2.08 14.41 16.67
N LEU A 23 1.18 14.13 15.72
CA LEU A 23 0.40 15.16 15.05
C LEU A 23 -0.70 15.68 15.97
N PRO A 24 -0.97 17.01 15.97
CA PRO A 24 -2.03 17.57 16.77
C PRO A 24 -3.41 16.99 16.39
N ALA A 25 -4.29 16.82 17.39
CA ALA A 25 -5.61 16.23 17.16
C ALA A 25 -6.45 17.07 16.18
N GLU A 26 -6.33 18.39 16.23
CA GLU A 26 -6.98 19.33 15.33
C GLU A 26 -6.59 19.10 13.86
N PHE A 27 -5.33 18.75 13.60
CA PHE A 27 -4.87 18.43 12.25
C PHE A 27 -5.52 17.14 11.74
N LEU A 28 -5.61 16.10 12.59
CA LEU A 28 -6.25 14.83 12.23
C LEU A 28 -7.76 15.01 11.96
N VAL A 29 -8.42 15.89 12.71
CA VAL A 29 -9.81 16.28 12.49
C VAL A 29 -9.99 16.98 11.14
N GLU A 30 -9.11 17.93 10.81
CA GLU A 30 -9.14 18.65 9.53
C GLU A 30 -8.93 17.68 8.35
N VAL A 31 -7.93 16.81 8.46
CA VAL A 31 -7.67 15.76 7.46
C VAL A 31 -8.90 14.87 7.27
N ARG A 32 -9.53 14.41 8.36
CA ARG A 32 -10.76 13.58 8.29
C ARG A 32 -11.90 14.30 7.58
N ALA A 33 -12.03 15.62 7.78
CA ALA A 33 -13.11 16.41 7.21
C ALA A 33 -12.91 16.66 5.70
N THR A 34 -11.67 16.67 5.23
CA THR A 34 -11.31 17.11 3.86
C THR A 34 -10.82 15.97 2.97
N HIS A 35 -10.31 14.88 3.54
CA HIS A 35 -9.70 13.75 2.84
C HIS A 35 -10.34 12.43 3.26
N ARG A 36 -10.20 11.42 2.38
CA ARG A 36 -10.54 10.03 2.69
C ARG A 36 -9.24 9.28 2.91
N VAL A 37 -9.00 8.82 4.14
CA VAL A 37 -7.76 8.12 4.51
C VAL A 37 -7.98 6.62 4.53
N VAL A 38 -7.08 5.89 3.89
CA VAL A 38 -6.94 4.43 3.97
C VAL A 38 -5.61 4.14 4.67
N LEU A 39 -5.64 3.29 5.70
CA LEU A 39 -4.44 2.93 6.45
C LEU A 39 -3.86 1.61 5.92
N ALA A 40 -2.57 1.57 5.63
CA ALA A 40 -1.88 0.38 5.11
C ALA A 40 -0.73 -0.02 6.02
N SER A 41 -0.66 -1.27 6.50
CA SER A 41 0.43 -1.71 7.38
C SER A 41 0.64 -3.23 7.33
N SER A 42 1.77 -3.69 7.87
CA SER A 42 2.04 -5.11 8.16
C SER A 42 1.30 -5.61 9.41
N ARG A 43 0.69 -4.69 10.18
CA ARG A 43 -0.20 -4.94 11.31
C ARG A 43 -1.46 -5.71 10.88
N THR A 44 -2.07 -6.38 11.84
CA THR A 44 -3.36 -7.06 11.70
C THR A 44 -4.50 -6.05 11.54
N VAL A 45 -5.65 -6.53 11.05
CA VAL A 45 -6.87 -5.69 10.94
C VAL A 45 -7.25 -5.06 12.28
N GLU A 46 -7.14 -5.80 13.38
CA GLU A 46 -7.53 -5.31 14.70
C GLU A 46 -6.58 -4.25 15.22
N GLU A 47 -5.26 -4.47 15.11
CA GLU A 47 -4.26 -3.46 15.48
C GLU A 47 -4.44 -2.17 14.67
N ILE A 48 -4.74 -2.26 13.37
CA ILE A 48 -5.01 -1.07 12.55
C ILE A 48 -6.29 -0.38 13.00
N ARG A 49 -7.35 -1.12 13.38
CA ARG A 49 -8.59 -0.52 13.89
C ARG A 49 -8.37 0.21 15.21
N ASP A 50 -7.57 -0.34 16.11
CA ASP A 50 -7.23 0.31 17.37
C ASP A 50 -6.47 1.62 17.13
N VAL A 51 -5.47 1.60 16.23
CA VAL A 51 -4.76 2.80 15.80
C VAL A 51 -5.71 3.80 15.13
N ALA A 52 -6.58 3.34 14.23
CA ALA A 52 -7.53 4.19 13.53
C ALA A 52 -8.50 4.88 14.52
N ALA A 53 -8.96 4.16 15.54
CA ALA A 53 -9.79 4.72 16.60
C ALA A 53 -9.03 5.78 17.41
N ALA A 54 -7.77 5.51 17.77
CA ALA A 54 -6.92 6.46 18.49
C ALA A 54 -6.62 7.73 17.66
N LEU A 55 -6.52 7.61 16.33
CA LEU A 55 -6.37 8.74 15.39
C LEU A 55 -7.68 9.50 15.14
N GLY A 56 -8.80 9.06 15.70
CA GLY A 56 -10.12 9.66 15.44
C GLY A 56 -10.73 9.28 14.10
N TRP A 57 -10.28 8.19 13.47
CA TRP A 57 -10.75 7.63 12.19
C TRP A 57 -11.28 6.19 12.33
N PRO A 58 -12.20 5.88 13.26
CA PRO A 58 -12.57 4.50 13.63
C PRO A 58 -13.18 3.65 12.49
N ALA A 59 -13.66 4.29 11.42
CA ALA A 59 -14.23 3.64 10.24
C ALA A 59 -13.35 3.80 8.99
N ALA A 60 -12.06 4.13 9.16
CA ALA A 60 -11.14 4.19 8.03
C ALA A 60 -11.03 2.81 7.37
N PRO A 61 -11.19 2.71 6.04
CA PRO A 61 -10.79 1.51 5.31
C PRO A 61 -9.31 1.22 5.57
N CYS A 62 -8.92 -0.05 5.48
CA CYS A 62 -7.53 -0.40 5.68
C CYS A 62 -7.04 -1.57 4.83
N ILE A 63 -5.72 -1.64 4.72
CA ILE A 63 -4.95 -2.66 4.03
C ILE A 63 -4.03 -3.26 5.08
N ALA A 64 -4.35 -4.45 5.55
CA ALA A 64 -3.64 -5.13 6.62
C ALA A 64 -2.68 -6.20 6.08
N GLU A 65 -1.75 -6.61 6.95
CA GLU A 65 -0.83 -7.71 6.71
C GLU A 65 -0.06 -7.57 5.37
N ASP A 66 0.45 -6.37 5.07
CA ASP A 66 1.19 -6.04 3.84
C ASP A 66 0.39 -6.24 2.53
N GLY A 67 -0.93 -6.04 2.59
CA GLY A 67 -1.80 -6.10 1.43
C GLY A 67 -2.47 -7.45 1.21
N GLN A 68 -2.42 -8.33 2.20
CA GLN A 68 -3.06 -9.65 2.12
C GLN A 68 -4.53 -9.62 2.55
N VAL A 69 -4.94 -8.57 3.26
CA VAL A 69 -6.32 -8.36 3.72
C VAL A 69 -6.70 -6.91 3.50
N ILE A 70 -7.93 -6.67 3.05
CA ILE A 70 -8.51 -5.33 2.96
C ILE A 70 -9.77 -5.25 3.81
N VAL A 71 -10.05 -4.06 4.33
CA VAL A 71 -11.30 -3.69 4.99
C VAL A 71 -11.88 -2.49 4.25
N ASP A 72 -13.08 -2.64 3.70
CA ASP A 72 -13.75 -1.56 2.97
C ASP A 72 -14.41 -0.52 3.89
N GLY A 73 -14.99 0.52 3.30
CA GLY A 73 -15.69 1.58 4.05
C GLY A 73 -16.96 1.12 4.77
N ALA A 74 -17.47 -0.07 4.48
CA ALA A 74 -18.57 -0.70 5.22
C ALA A 74 -18.06 -1.63 6.34
N GLY A 75 -16.73 -1.76 6.50
CA GLY A 75 -16.11 -2.64 7.48
C GLY A 75 -16.01 -4.11 7.03
N ARG A 76 -16.33 -4.43 5.77
CA ARG A 76 -16.23 -5.80 5.23
C ARG A 76 -14.77 -6.19 5.10
N VAL A 77 -14.39 -7.27 5.78
CA VAL A 77 -13.04 -7.84 5.71
C VAL A 77 -12.98 -8.80 4.52
N THR A 78 -12.03 -8.57 3.61
CA THR A 78 -11.78 -9.44 2.46
C THR A 78 -10.33 -9.91 2.50
N ARG A 79 -10.12 -11.21 2.60
CA ARG A 79 -8.80 -11.83 2.45
C ARG A 79 -8.50 -11.97 0.96
N LEU A 80 -7.37 -11.42 0.53
CA LEU A 80 -6.90 -11.44 -0.85
C LEU A 80 -5.86 -12.53 -1.08
N GLY A 81 -4.96 -12.72 -0.11
CA GLY A 81 -3.88 -13.68 -0.15
C GLY A 81 -4.22 -15.07 0.36
N MET A 82 -3.20 -15.94 0.34
CA MET A 82 -3.21 -17.23 1.02
C MET A 82 -3.44 -17.06 2.52
N THR A 83 -4.16 -18.00 3.12
CA THR A 83 -4.25 -18.15 4.57
C THR A 83 -2.91 -18.53 5.18
N THR A 84 -2.76 -18.32 6.48
CA THR A 84 -1.61 -18.80 7.26
C THR A 84 -1.37 -20.32 7.08
N ALA A 85 -2.44 -21.11 7.00
CA ALA A 85 -2.34 -22.55 6.78
C ALA A 85 -1.78 -22.88 5.38
N GLU A 86 -2.30 -22.24 4.33
CA GLU A 86 -1.81 -22.41 2.97
C GLU A 86 -0.35 -21.94 2.83
N LEU A 87 0.05 -20.86 3.52
CA LEU A 87 1.45 -20.42 3.57
C LEU A 87 2.35 -21.47 4.22
N LEU A 88 1.92 -22.09 5.33
CA LEU A 88 2.66 -23.18 5.96
C LEU A 88 2.79 -24.39 5.03
N GLU A 89 1.74 -24.78 4.30
CA GLU A 89 1.83 -25.85 3.31
C GLU A 89 2.80 -25.53 2.17
N ARG A 90 2.86 -24.27 1.73
CA ARG A 90 3.84 -23.81 0.72
C ARG A 90 5.26 -23.92 1.26
N LEU A 91 5.47 -23.53 2.52
CA LEU A 91 6.76 -23.64 3.20
C LEU A 91 7.16 -25.10 3.44
N ASP A 92 6.21 -26.00 3.76
CA ASP A 92 6.47 -27.44 3.88
C ASP A 92 6.96 -28.03 2.56
N ARG A 93 6.31 -27.69 1.44
CA ARG A 93 6.76 -28.12 0.10
C ARG A 93 8.13 -27.60 -0.28
N ALA A 94 8.51 -26.44 0.25
CA ALA A 94 9.83 -25.84 0.07
C ALA A 94 10.88 -26.31 1.10
N ALA A 95 10.57 -27.32 1.93
CA ALA A 95 11.42 -27.79 3.03
C ALA A 95 11.78 -26.71 4.07
N LEU A 96 10.97 -25.66 4.18
CA LEU A 96 11.12 -24.54 5.12
C LEU A 96 10.10 -24.56 6.26
N GLY A 97 9.08 -25.43 6.19
CA GLY A 97 7.95 -25.41 7.13
C GLY A 97 8.30 -25.73 8.59
N THR A 98 9.30 -26.58 8.84
CA THR A 98 9.80 -26.84 10.21
C THR A 98 10.43 -25.58 10.81
N ALA A 99 11.29 -24.89 10.04
CA ALA A 99 11.91 -23.64 10.47
C ALA A 99 10.87 -22.54 10.67
N ALA A 100 9.90 -22.43 9.77
CA ALA A 100 8.80 -21.48 9.88
C ALA A 100 8.02 -21.67 11.19
N ARG A 101 7.63 -22.90 11.53
CA ARG A 101 6.90 -23.19 12.78
C ARG A 101 7.74 -22.93 14.04
N ALA A 102 9.05 -23.13 13.97
CA ALA A 102 9.95 -22.84 15.09
C ALA A 102 10.15 -21.33 15.34
N MET A 103 10.08 -20.53 14.27
CA MET A 103 10.37 -19.08 14.32
C MET A 103 9.13 -18.21 14.36
N MET A 104 7.99 -18.72 13.88
CA MET A 104 6.78 -17.93 13.78
C MET A 104 6.32 -17.43 15.15
N GLN A 105 5.90 -16.18 15.19
CA GLN A 105 5.33 -15.61 16.40
C GLN A 105 3.85 -15.99 16.50
N PRO A 106 3.37 -16.39 17.70
CA PRO A 106 1.95 -16.66 17.91
C PRO A 106 1.16 -15.35 17.83
N THR A 107 0.43 -15.17 16.74
CA THR A 107 -0.40 -13.99 16.49
C THR A 107 -1.79 -14.45 16.06
N PRO A 108 -2.71 -14.74 17.01
CA PRO A 108 -3.98 -15.42 16.72
C PRO A 108 -4.94 -14.65 15.79
N LYS A 109 -4.64 -13.38 15.51
CA LYS A 109 -5.46 -12.47 14.69
C LYS A 109 -4.94 -12.30 13.25
N ARG A 110 -3.80 -12.90 12.90
CA ARG A 110 -3.28 -12.87 11.51
C ARG A 110 -4.08 -13.83 10.64
N LEU A 111 -4.61 -13.31 9.54
CA LEU A 111 -5.46 -14.05 8.61
C LEU A 111 -4.68 -14.60 7.41
N ALA A 112 -3.62 -13.91 6.98
CA ALA A 112 -2.99 -14.15 5.68
C ALA A 112 -1.48 -13.84 5.66
N SER A 113 -0.84 -13.87 6.82
CA SER A 113 0.61 -13.68 6.97
C SER A 113 1.19 -14.50 8.12
N ILE A 114 2.47 -14.85 8.00
CA ILE A 114 3.27 -15.43 9.08
C ILE A 114 4.28 -14.37 9.53
N LEU A 115 4.32 -14.05 10.82
CA LEU A 115 5.29 -13.13 11.39
C LEU A 115 6.51 -13.90 11.90
N ILE A 116 7.70 -13.52 11.45
CA ILE A 116 8.99 -14.09 11.88
C ILE A 116 9.95 -12.96 12.30
N PRO A 117 10.99 -13.25 13.11
CA PRO A 117 12.06 -12.29 13.37
C PRO A 117 12.76 -11.86 12.08
N ALA A 118 13.10 -10.58 11.93
CA ALA A 118 13.81 -10.08 10.74
C ALA A 118 15.17 -10.79 10.53
N ALA A 119 15.83 -11.18 11.62
CA ALA A 119 17.09 -11.93 11.56
C ALA A 119 16.98 -13.30 10.86
N ALA A 120 15.76 -13.84 10.73
CA ALA A 120 15.49 -15.10 10.04
C ALA A 120 15.07 -14.91 8.57
N ALA A 121 14.86 -13.68 8.10
CA ALA A 121 14.28 -13.40 6.78
C ALA A 121 15.08 -14.04 5.62
N SER A 122 16.41 -13.92 5.66
CA SER A 122 17.30 -14.44 4.61
C SER A 122 17.20 -15.95 4.41
N GLN A 123 16.87 -16.71 5.46
CA GLN A 123 16.65 -18.16 5.38
C GLN A 123 15.44 -18.49 4.50
N PHE A 124 14.42 -17.65 4.52
CA PHE A 124 13.23 -17.84 3.70
C PHE A 124 13.48 -17.29 2.29
N GLU A 125 14.07 -16.10 2.14
CA GLU A 125 14.30 -15.45 0.84
C GLU A 125 14.96 -16.36 -0.22
N LEU A 126 15.89 -17.23 0.18
CA LEU A 126 16.61 -18.14 -0.71
C LEU A 126 15.74 -19.30 -1.26
N GLY A 127 14.65 -19.69 -0.58
CA GLY A 127 13.76 -20.79 -1.00
C GLY A 127 12.37 -20.35 -1.49
N VAL A 128 12.16 -19.04 -1.62
CA VAL A 128 10.84 -18.40 -1.76
C VAL A 128 10.30 -18.21 -3.19
N PRO A 129 11.11 -17.94 -4.25
CA PRO A 129 10.57 -17.58 -5.56
C PRO A 129 9.66 -18.64 -6.19
N GLU A 130 10.04 -19.92 -6.08
CA GLU A 130 9.26 -21.04 -6.63
C GLU A 130 8.01 -21.38 -5.79
N ALA A 131 8.04 -21.03 -4.49
CA ALA A 131 6.94 -21.30 -3.57
C ALA A 131 5.78 -20.30 -3.71
N GLY A 132 5.92 -19.24 -4.49
CA GLY A 132 4.87 -18.23 -4.68
C GLY A 132 4.55 -17.40 -3.43
N ILE A 133 5.50 -17.33 -2.50
CA ILE A 133 5.41 -16.52 -1.27
C ILE A 133 6.38 -15.33 -1.38
N ARG A 134 6.28 -14.37 -0.47
CA ARG A 134 7.20 -13.23 -0.34
C ARG A 134 7.56 -13.05 1.12
N VAL A 135 8.82 -12.71 1.38
CA VAL A 135 9.28 -12.21 2.67
C VAL A 135 9.43 -10.70 2.56
N THR A 136 8.85 -9.97 3.49
CA THR A 136 8.94 -8.51 3.56
C THR A 136 9.47 -8.11 4.93
N MET A 137 10.54 -7.32 4.98
CA MET A 137 11.09 -6.81 6.23
C MET A 137 10.34 -5.55 6.68
N GLY A 138 10.07 -5.45 7.98
CA GLY A 138 9.48 -4.31 8.67
C GLY A 138 10.13 -4.12 10.04
N GLY A 139 11.21 -3.34 10.09
CA GLY A 139 11.99 -3.13 11.31
C GLY A 139 12.55 -4.44 11.88
N ARG A 140 12.16 -4.77 13.13
CA ARG A 140 12.63 -5.98 13.84
C ARG A 140 11.95 -7.28 13.38
N TRP A 141 10.91 -7.18 12.56
CA TRP A 141 10.10 -8.30 12.12
C TRP A 141 10.14 -8.44 10.59
N ALA A 142 9.79 -9.62 10.10
CA ALA A 142 9.48 -9.85 8.71
C ALA A 142 8.16 -10.64 8.58
N THR A 143 7.43 -10.39 7.50
CA THR A 143 6.18 -11.08 7.17
C THR A 143 6.39 -11.98 5.97
N ILE A 144 5.94 -13.24 6.08
CA ILE A 144 5.81 -14.16 4.95
C ILE A 144 4.37 -14.08 4.47
N THR A 145 4.18 -13.81 3.19
CA THR A 145 2.88 -13.51 2.57
C THR A 145 2.76 -14.13 1.18
N ASP A 146 1.57 -14.11 0.57
CA ASP A 146 1.39 -14.49 -0.84
C ASP A 146 2.07 -13.46 -1.76
N ALA A 147 2.95 -13.94 -2.66
CA ALA A 147 3.71 -13.08 -3.56
C ALA A 147 2.82 -12.30 -4.54
N ARG A 148 1.60 -12.75 -4.81
CA ARG A 148 0.68 -12.10 -5.76
C ARG A 148 0.12 -10.80 -5.23
N TRP A 149 0.13 -10.59 -3.91
CA TRP A 149 -0.43 -9.39 -3.28
C TRP A 149 0.65 -8.57 -2.60
N ASN A 150 0.43 -7.25 -2.53
CA ASN A 150 1.23 -6.26 -1.81
C ASN A 150 0.34 -5.05 -1.52
N LYS A 151 0.83 -4.10 -0.72
CA LYS A 151 0.10 -2.86 -0.38
C LYS A 151 -0.44 -2.14 -1.62
N GLY A 152 0.34 -2.01 -2.70
CA GLY A 152 -0.08 -1.35 -3.94
C GLY A 152 -1.22 -2.07 -4.69
N ARG A 153 -1.11 -3.38 -4.89
CA ARG A 153 -2.17 -4.18 -5.54
C ARG A 153 -3.45 -4.19 -4.71
N ALA A 154 -3.32 -4.29 -3.39
CA ALA A 154 -4.44 -4.21 -2.46
C ALA A 154 -5.11 -2.83 -2.47
N ALA A 155 -4.32 -1.74 -2.52
CA ALA A 155 -4.85 -0.39 -2.65
C ALA A 155 -5.66 -0.21 -3.94
N ILE A 156 -5.13 -0.68 -5.08
CA ILE A 156 -5.85 -0.66 -6.35
C ILE A 156 -7.16 -1.47 -6.26
N ALA A 157 -7.12 -2.68 -5.68
CA ALA A 157 -8.31 -3.51 -5.53
C ALA A 157 -9.38 -2.81 -4.68
N LEU A 158 -8.99 -2.23 -3.55
CA LEU A 158 -9.88 -1.51 -2.63
C LEU A 158 -10.45 -0.23 -3.26
N LEU A 159 -9.61 0.58 -3.93
CA LEU A 159 -10.01 1.85 -4.54
C LEU A 159 -10.87 1.67 -5.80
N ARG A 160 -10.76 0.54 -6.50
CA ARG A 160 -11.65 0.17 -7.61
C ARG A 160 -13.11 0.04 -7.18
N GLU A 161 -13.37 -0.46 -5.96
CA GLU A 161 -14.73 -0.50 -5.39
C GLU A 161 -15.32 0.91 -5.20
N MET A 162 -14.47 1.94 -5.29
CA MET A 162 -14.81 3.34 -5.03
C MET A 162 -14.73 4.21 -6.30
N HIS A 163 -14.84 3.58 -7.48
CA HIS A 163 -14.78 4.21 -8.81
C HIS A 163 -13.40 4.78 -9.17
N ASP A 164 -12.33 4.18 -8.64
CA ASP A 164 -10.92 4.45 -8.98
C ASP A 164 -10.53 5.95 -8.93
N PRO A 165 -10.77 6.62 -7.78
CA PRO A 165 -10.48 8.04 -7.65
C PRO A 165 -8.96 8.29 -7.65
N PRO A 166 -8.48 9.45 -8.14
CA PRO A 166 -7.09 9.84 -7.94
C PRO A 166 -6.71 9.86 -6.46
N TRP A 167 -5.55 9.30 -6.12
CA TRP A 167 -5.12 9.14 -4.73
C TRP A 167 -3.62 9.39 -4.56
N ALA A 168 -3.27 9.81 -3.35
CA ALA A 168 -1.90 10.01 -2.91
C ALA A 168 -1.44 8.85 -2.01
N ALA A 169 -0.18 8.45 -2.13
CA ALA A 169 0.47 7.52 -1.23
C ALA A 169 1.55 8.20 -0.41
N ILE A 170 1.67 7.82 0.85
CA ILE A 170 2.78 8.21 1.73
C ILE A 170 3.30 7.00 2.50
N GLY A 171 4.64 6.90 2.61
CA GLY A 171 5.33 5.82 3.30
C GLY A 171 6.81 6.12 3.53
N ASN A 172 7.46 5.33 4.36
CA ASN A 172 8.86 5.48 4.74
C ASN A 172 9.72 4.28 4.32
N GLY A 173 9.16 3.06 4.26
CA GLY A 173 9.93 1.83 4.17
C GLY A 173 9.96 1.16 2.80
N ALA A 174 10.83 0.16 2.65
CA ALA A 174 10.92 -0.67 1.45
C ALA A 174 9.58 -1.32 1.06
N ASN A 175 8.77 -1.73 2.05
CA ASN A 175 7.46 -2.36 1.85
C ASN A 175 6.41 -1.39 1.25
N ASP A 176 6.63 -0.08 1.37
CA ASP A 176 5.75 0.95 0.80
C ASP A 176 6.05 1.26 -0.66
N ARG A 177 7.17 0.76 -1.21
CA ARG A 177 7.52 1.01 -2.61
C ARG A 177 6.40 0.64 -3.57
N SER A 178 5.75 -0.51 -3.33
CA SER A 178 4.63 -0.96 -4.15
C SER A 178 3.41 -0.04 -4.03
N LEU A 179 3.17 0.52 -2.85
CA LEU A 179 2.09 1.46 -2.58
C LEU A 179 2.33 2.77 -3.32
N LEU A 180 3.53 3.35 -3.18
CA LEU A 180 3.90 4.60 -3.85
C LEU A 180 3.86 4.47 -5.37
N LEU A 181 4.36 3.37 -5.95
CA LEU A 181 4.31 3.17 -7.40
C LEU A 181 2.89 3.17 -7.97
N ALA A 182 1.93 2.62 -7.21
CA ALA A 182 0.53 2.51 -7.63
C ALA A 182 -0.24 3.85 -7.58
N ALA A 183 0.22 4.84 -6.82
CA ALA A 183 -0.50 6.09 -6.56
C ALA A 183 -0.30 7.14 -7.66
N ASN A 184 -1.22 8.11 -7.75
CA ASN A 184 -1.08 9.25 -8.67
C ASN A 184 -0.06 10.26 -8.13
N GLN A 185 -0.07 10.48 -6.81
CA GLN A 185 0.87 11.35 -6.10
C GLN A 185 1.59 10.53 -5.04
N ARG A 186 2.88 10.79 -4.86
CA ARG A 186 3.79 9.87 -4.18
C ARG A 186 4.69 10.66 -3.25
N PHE A 187 4.67 10.34 -1.97
CA PHE A 187 5.42 11.07 -0.95
C PHE A 187 6.25 10.09 -0.12
N ALA A 188 7.56 10.33 -0.05
CA ALA A 188 8.46 9.54 0.78
C ALA A 188 8.80 10.33 2.05
N ILE A 189 8.57 9.71 3.21
CA ILE A 189 8.92 10.25 4.52
C ILE A 189 10.45 10.30 4.65
N ARG A 190 10.94 11.39 5.26
CA ARG A 190 12.32 11.49 5.72
C ARG A 190 12.45 10.82 7.08
N GLU A 191 13.32 9.82 7.19
CA GLU A 191 13.55 9.07 8.41
C GLU A 191 14.25 9.92 9.50
N ALA A 192 14.26 9.43 10.73
CA ALA A 192 14.83 10.14 11.88
C ALA A 192 16.34 10.42 11.76
N ASP A 193 17.06 9.60 10.98
CA ASP A 193 18.48 9.80 10.66
C ASP A 193 18.71 10.90 9.61
N GLY A 194 17.63 11.51 9.10
CA GLY A 194 17.65 12.58 8.13
C GLY A 194 17.76 12.11 6.67
N THR A 195 17.72 10.80 6.41
CA THR A 195 17.75 10.22 5.07
C THR A 195 16.36 9.82 4.58
N HIS A 196 16.27 9.42 3.32
CA HIS A 196 15.08 8.76 2.76
C HIS A 196 15.47 7.35 2.37
N HIS A 197 14.55 6.40 2.51
CA HIS A 197 14.81 5.04 2.10
C HIS A 197 15.21 4.97 0.60
N PRO A 198 16.37 4.37 0.23
CA PRO A 198 16.91 4.44 -1.13
C PRO A 198 15.95 3.91 -2.22
N LEU A 199 15.18 2.87 -1.89
CA LEU A 199 14.18 2.31 -2.82
C LEU A 199 12.99 3.22 -3.07
N LEU A 200 12.66 4.11 -2.13
CA LEU A 200 11.60 5.10 -2.31
C LEU A 200 12.12 6.31 -3.08
N ALA A 201 13.35 6.74 -2.79
CA ALA A 201 13.98 7.89 -3.44
C ALA A 201 14.21 7.73 -4.95
N THR A 202 14.18 6.49 -5.45
CA THR A 202 14.32 6.16 -6.87
C THR A 202 12.98 6.04 -7.61
N ILE A 203 11.85 6.23 -6.93
CA ILE A 203 10.53 6.16 -7.57
C ILE A 203 10.33 7.39 -8.46
N PRO A 204 9.98 7.23 -9.75
CA PRO A 204 9.72 8.36 -10.63
C PRO A 204 8.60 9.27 -10.11
N GLY A 205 8.86 10.57 -10.05
CA GLY A 205 7.89 11.58 -9.60
C GLY A 205 7.57 11.53 -8.11
N VAL A 206 8.37 10.83 -7.30
CA VAL A 206 8.23 10.88 -5.83
C VAL A 206 8.65 12.25 -5.31
N VAL A 207 7.86 12.78 -4.39
CA VAL A 207 8.23 13.95 -3.59
C VAL A 207 8.93 13.46 -2.33
N LEU A 208 10.18 13.87 -2.17
CA LEU A 208 10.95 13.64 -0.94
C LEU A 208 10.58 14.71 0.07
N LEU A 209 9.85 14.32 1.12
CA LEU A 209 9.44 15.25 2.16
C LEU A 209 10.67 15.69 2.96
N THR A 210 10.67 16.93 3.44
CA THR A 210 11.82 17.51 4.15
C THR A 210 11.70 17.38 5.67
N ARG A 211 10.46 17.28 6.17
CA ARG A 211 10.12 17.11 7.59
C ARG A 211 10.35 15.65 8.02
N LEU A 212 10.82 15.48 9.24
CA LEU A 212 11.17 14.17 9.81
C LEU A 212 9.93 13.38 10.24
N GLY A 213 9.91 12.09 9.91
CA GLY A 213 8.92 11.13 10.37
C GLY A 213 7.49 11.61 10.13
N PRO A 214 6.58 11.41 11.10
CA PRO A 214 5.18 11.82 10.95
C PRO A 214 4.96 13.31 10.67
N LEU A 215 5.92 14.19 10.95
CA LEU A 215 5.80 15.61 10.59
C LEU A 215 5.84 15.88 9.08
N GLY A 216 6.14 14.86 8.26
CA GLY A 216 5.98 14.88 6.81
C GLY A 216 4.52 14.89 6.34
N TRP A 217 3.57 14.45 7.18
CA TRP A 217 2.15 14.44 6.83
C TRP A 217 1.56 15.83 6.56
N PRO A 218 1.73 16.82 7.47
CA PRO A 218 1.30 18.19 7.19
C PRO A 218 1.95 18.79 5.93
N GLU A 219 3.24 18.48 5.69
CA GLU A 219 3.95 18.91 4.49
C GLU A 219 3.30 18.32 3.23
N MET A 220 3.08 17.00 3.18
CA MET A 220 2.34 16.35 2.09
C MET A 220 0.97 17.01 1.87
N VAL A 221 0.15 17.17 2.92
CA VAL A 221 -1.21 17.71 2.79
C VAL A 221 -1.19 19.10 2.17
N SER A 222 -0.21 19.95 2.50
CA SER A 222 -0.05 21.27 1.90
C SER A 222 0.36 21.25 0.42
N LEU A 223 0.97 20.15 -0.04
CA LEU A 223 1.37 19.95 -1.44
C LEU A 223 0.24 19.32 -2.28
N LEU A 224 -0.80 18.78 -1.66
CA LEU A 224 -1.92 18.18 -2.39
C LEU A 224 -2.76 19.27 -3.11
N PRO A 225 -3.06 19.10 -4.41
CA PRO A 225 -3.68 20.13 -5.23
C PRO A 225 -5.10 20.44 -4.78
N THR A 226 -5.43 21.72 -4.53
CA THR A 226 -6.72 22.19 -4.00
C THR A 226 -7.94 21.95 -4.92
N THR A 227 -7.73 21.58 -6.17
CA THR A 227 -8.76 21.40 -7.22
C THR A 227 -8.91 19.92 -7.59
N PRO A 228 -10.12 19.43 -7.97
CA PRO A 228 -10.28 18.05 -8.44
C PRO A 228 -9.31 17.73 -9.59
N MET A 229 -8.53 16.66 -9.44
CA MET A 229 -7.77 16.11 -10.56
C MET A 229 -8.77 15.48 -11.53
N LEU A 230 -8.81 16.00 -12.75
CA LEU A 230 -9.42 15.27 -13.87
C LEU A 230 -8.61 13.98 -14.08
N PRO A 231 -9.26 12.84 -14.41
CA PRO A 231 -8.54 11.63 -14.76
C PRO A 231 -7.56 11.94 -15.90
N ALA A 232 -6.36 11.36 -15.82
CA ALA A 232 -5.39 11.48 -16.90
C ALA A 232 -6.04 10.98 -18.20
N GLU A 233 -6.06 11.83 -19.23
CA GLU A 233 -6.46 11.45 -20.58
C GLU A 233 -5.72 10.16 -20.97
N PRO A 234 -6.41 9.12 -21.46
CA PRO A 234 -5.73 7.92 -21.89
C PRO A 234 -4.84 8.29 -23.08
N GLU A 235 -3.53 8.05 -22.93
CA GLU A 235 -2.55 8.27 -23.99
C GLU A 235 -3.05 7.65 -25.31
N GLY A 236 -3.01 8.47 -26.35
CA GLY A 236 -3.59 8.28 -27.68
C GLY A 236 -3.81 6.84 -28.12
N ARG A 237 -5.08 6.43 -28.17
CA ARG A 237 -5.50 5.46 -29.18
C ARG A 237 -5.34 6.16 -30.53
N HIS A 238 -4.25 5.85 -31.22
CA HIS A 238 -4.17 6.06 -32.67
C HIS A 238 -5.36 5.35 -33.30
N ALA A 239 -6.35 6.14 -33.73
CA ALA A 239 -7.37 5.66 -34.65
C ALA A 239 -6.68 5.21 -35.95
N PRO A 240 -7.00 4.04 -36.51
CA PRO A 240 -6.50 3.67 -37.82
C PRO A 240 -7.08 4.64 -38.84
N SER A 241 -6.16 5.29 -39.56
CA SER A 241 -6.40 6.06 -40.78
C SER A 241 -7.40 5.35 -41.70
N SER A 242 -8.52 6.01 -41.98
CA SER A 242 -9.52 5.61 -42.97
C SER A 242 -8.85 5.43 -44.33
N LEU A 243 -8.71 4.18 -44.78
CA LEU A 243 -8.32 3.85 -46.15
C LEU A 243 -9.49 4.15 -47.09
N ASP A 244 -9.27 5.18 -47.91
CA ASP A 244 -9.65 5.32 -49.32
C ASP A 244 -10.75 4.38 -49.87
N HIS A 245 -11.95 4.93 -50.05
CA HIS A 245 -12.93 4.37 -50.97
C HIS A 245 -12.61 4.83 -52.40
N HIS A 246 -11.89 3.98 -53.12
CA HIS A 246 -11.79 4.04 -54.57
C HIS A 246 -13.19 3.82 -55.19
N ARG A 247 -13.80 4.87 -55.77
CA ARG A 247 -14.90 4.74 -56.72
C ARG A 247 -14.32 4.71 -58.13
N PRO A 248 -14.60 3.69 -58.97
CA PRO A 248 -14.36 3.83 -60.39
C PRO A 248 -15.50 4.65 -61.02
N HIS A 249 -15.10 5.67 -61.79
CA HIS A 249 -15.92 6.33 -62.80
C HIS A 249 -16.26 5.30 -63.88
N ASP A 250 -17.55 5.03 -64.09
CA ASP A 250 -18.01 4.32 -65.28
C ASP A 250 -18.52 5.34 -66.31
N SER A 251 -17.79 5.40 -67.42
CA SER A 251 -18.05 6.26 -68.57
C SER A 251 -18.87 5.50 -69.60
N ARG A 252 -19.97 6.14 -70.03
CA ARG A 252 -20.79 5.84 -71.20
C ARG A 252 -20.09 5.08 -72.34
N ALA A 253 -20.72 4.00 -72.77
CA ALA A 253 -21.05 3.69 -74.16
C ALA A 253 -22.35 2.86 -74.18
#